data_AF-A0A3D4IGC3-F1
#
_entry.id   AF-A0A3D4IGC3-F1
#
_cell.length_a   1.000
_cell.length_b   1.000
_cell.length_c   1.000
_cell.angle_alpha   90.00
_cell.angle_beta   90.00
_cell.angle_gamma   90.00
#
_symmetry.space_group_name_H-M   'P 1'
#
loop_
_entity.id
_entity.type
_entity.pdbx_description
1 polymer ?
#
loop_
_entity_poly.entity_id
_entity_poly.type
_entity_poly.pdbx_seq_one_letter_code
_entity_poly.pdbx_strand_id
1 'polypeptide(L)'
;MPSNGTINLRRGFDIKLEGAAPKTLSDLAVSAIVAVQPLDFPHITPKMVVKPGDEVQAGAPLFHDKDHPELFFTAPVSGEV
;
A
#
# COMPACT_ATOMS: atom_id res chain seq x y z
N MET A 1 22.77 -33.83 24.22
CA MET A 1 21.30 -33.75 24.15
C MET A 1 20.95 -32.67 23.15
N PRO A 2 20.60 -32.98 21.88
CA PRO A 2 20.21 -31.93 20.93
C PRO A 2 18.86 -31.36 21.35
N SER A 3 18.76 -30.03 21.27
CA SER A 3 17.64 -29.19 21.66
C SER A 3 16.36 -29.57 20.90
N ASN A 4 15.28 -29.80 21.65
CA ASN A 4 13.94 -30.05 21.13
C ASN A 4 13.41 -28.76 20.46
N GLY A 5 13.69 -28.57 19.17
CA GLY A 5 13.13 -27.49 18.37
C GLY A 5 11.82 -27.95 17.73
N THR A 6 10.71 -27.29 18.08
CA THR A 6 9.40 -27.57 17.48
C THR A 6 9.40 -27.17 15.99
N ILE A 7 9.38 -28.14 15.08
CA ILE A 7 9.30 -27.91 13.63
C ILE A 7 7.83 -27.71 13.26
N ASN A 8 7.46 -26.50 12.84
CA ASN A 8 6.11 -26.18 12.38
C ASN A 8 5.97 -26.48 10.87
N LEU A 9 5.42 -27.63 10.51
CA LEU A 9 5.05 -27.92 9.12
C LEU A 9 3.70 -27.27 8.77
N ARG A 10 3.71 -26.28 7.88
CA ARG A 10 2.48 -25.72 7.30
C ARG A 10 1.99 -26.67 6.21
N ARG A 11 0.77 -27.22 6.36
CA ARG A 11 0.11 -28.04 5.32
C ARG A 11 -0.41 -27.11 4.22
N GLY A 12 0.45 -26.74 3.28
CA GLY A 12 0.10 -25.96 2.09
C GLY A 12 0.68 -26.61 0.84
N PHE A 13 0.02 -26.44 -0.30
CA PHE A 13 0.48 -26.94 -1.59
C PHE A 13 1.46 -25.92 -2.21
N ASP A 14 2.58 -26.39 -2.76
CA ASP A 14 3.53 -25.53 -3.50
C ASP A 14 2.98 -25.29 -4.92
N ILE A 15 2.48 -24.08 -5.17
CA ILE A 15 1.89 -23.72 -6.46
C ILE A 15 3.00 -23.25 -7.39
N LYS A 16 3.38 -24.12 -8.34
CA LYS A 16 4.38 -23.80 -9.37
C LYS A 16 3.77 -22.92 -10.46
N LEU A 17 3.86 -21.61 -10.28
CA LEU A 17 3.41 -20.62 -11.26
C LEU A 17 4.48 -20.42 -12.35
N GLU A 18 4.08 -20.55 -13.62
CA GLU A 18 4.88 -20.11 -14.75
C GLU A 18 4.95 -18.57 -14.79
N GLY A 19 6.11 -18.00 -15.08
CA GLY A 19 6.32 -16.54 -15.07
C GLY A 19 6.76 -15.95 -13.73
N ALA A 20 7.32 -16.76 -12.83
CA ALA A 20 7.89 -16.27 -11.57
C ALA A 20 8.93 -15.17 -11.81
N ALA A 21 8.78 -14.03 -11.13
CA ALA A 21 9.70 -12.91 -11.25
C ALA A 21 11.09 -13.25 -10.68
N PRO A 22 12.19 -12.82 -11.34
CA PRO A 22 13.53 -13.00 -10.83
C PRO A 22 13.72 -12.21 -9.52
N LYS A 23 14.47 -12.79 -8.57
CA LYS A 23 14.77 -12.17 -7.26
C LYS A 23 15.92 -11.16 -7.35
N THR A 24 15.85 -10.27 -8.34
CA THR A 24 16.87 -9.25 -8.62
C THR A 24 16.24 -7.87 -8.56
N LEU A 25 16.96 -6.90 -8.01
CA LEU A 25 16.53 -5.50 -8.01
C LEU A 25 17.00 -4.85 -9.32
N SER A 26 16.12 -4.06 -9.93
CA SER A 26 16.43 -3.27 -11.13
C SER A 26 15.90 -1.86 -10.95
N ASP A 27 16.64 -0.87 -11.43
CA ASP A 27 16.15 0.51 -11.46
C ASP A 27 15.04 0.64 -12.51
N LEU A 28 13.92 1.22 -12.10
CA LEU A 28 12.78 1.51 -12.95
C LEU A 28 12.57 3.02 -13.00
N ALA A 29 12.04 3.50 -14.12
CA ALA A 29 11.62 4.89 -14.23
C ALA A 29 10.50 5.17 -13.22
N VAL A 30 10.60 6.29 -12.52
CA VAL A 30 9.55 6.74 -11.60
C VAL A 30 8.34 7.18 -12.44
N SER A 31 7.16 6.66 -12.11
CA SER A 31 5.92 7.09 -12.74
C SER A 31 5.65 8.57 -12.49
N ALA A 32 5.25 9.30 -13.54
CA ALA A 32 4.87 10.71 -13.41
C ALA A 32 3.56 10.92 -12.65
N ILE A 33 2.70 9.90 -12.60
CA ILE A 33 1.39 9.92 -11.96
C ILE A 33 1.31 8.75 -10.99
N VAL A 34 0.83 9.03 -9.78
CA VAL A 34 0.55 8.05 -8.75
C VAL A 34 -0.86 8.25 -8.23
N ALA A 35 -1.46 7.19 -7.69
CA ALA A 35 -2.81 7.24 -7.14
C ALA A 35 -2.87 6.49 -5.82
N VAL A 36 -3.69 7.01 -4.90
CA VAL A 36 -4.14 6.28 -3.71
C VAL A 36 -5.59 5.89 -3.97
N GLN A 37 -5.88 4.59 -3.98
CA GLN A 37 -7.22 4.09 -4.26
C GLN A 37 -7.96 3.78 -2.95
N PRO A 38 -9.04 4.51 -2.60
CA PRO A 38 -9.76 4.26 -1.34
C PRO A 38 -10.33 2.85 -1.21
N LEU A 39 -10.62 2.17 -2.33
CA LEU A 39 -11.14 0.80 -2.35
C LEU A 39 -10.13 -0.25 -1.85
N ASP A 40 -8.83 0.09 -1.80
CA ASP A 40 -7.80 -0.80 -1.28
C ASP A 40 -7.86 -0.91 0.25
N PHE A 41 -8.62 -0.01 0.89
CA PHE A 41 -8.83 0.02 2.34
C PHE A 41 -10.24 -0.46 2.66
N PRO A 42 -10.42 -1.70 3.15
CA PRO A 42 -11.74 -2.21 3.46
C PRO A 42 -12.31 -1.54 4.73
N HIS A 43 -13.64 -1.40 4.77
CA HIS A 43 -14.40 -0.86 5.91
C HIS A 43 -14.18 0.62 6.23
N ILE A 44 -13.77 1.44 5.25
CA ILE A 44 -13.76 2.90 5.38
C ILE A 44 -14.82 3.55 4.50
N THR A 45 -15.32 4.71 4.93
CA THR A 45 -16.12 5.62 4.11
C THR A 45 -15.26 6.85 3.79
N PRO A 46 -14.57 6.87 2.64
CA PRO A 46 -13.59 7.91 2.34
C PRO A 46 -14.26 9.28 2.16
N LYS A 47 -13.71 10.29 2.83
CA LYS A 47 -14.11 11.68 2.72
C LYS A 47 -12.92 12.54 2.34
N MET A 48 -12.97 13.08 1.13
CA MET A 48 -11.89 13.89 0.55
C MET A 48 -11.67 15.18 1.35
N VAL A 49 -10.41 15.55 1.51
CA VAL A 49 -9.99 16.84 2.10
C VAL A 49 -9.28 17.75 1.09
N VAL A 50 -8.97 17.23 -0.09
CA VAL A 50 -8.38 17.94 -1.23
C VAL A 50 -9.34 17.99 -2.42
N LYS A 51 -9.06 18.87 -3.37
CA LYS A 51 -9.76 19.03 -4.65
C LYS A 51 -8.78 18.95 -5.81
N PRO A 52 -9.27 18.69 -7.04
CA PRO A 52 -8.42 18.79 -8.23
C PRO A 52 -7.77 20.17 -8.34
N GLY A 53 -6.46 20.18 -8.59
CA GLY A 53 -5.64 21.40 -8.65
C GLY A 53 -5.02 21.84 -7.33
N ASP A 54 -5.26 21.12 -6.22
CA ASP A 54 -4.61 21.42 -4.94
C ASP A 54 -3.15 20.93 -4.96
N GLU A 55 -2.22 21.77 -4.52
CA GLU A 55 -0.84 21.37 -4.27
C GLU A 55 -0.74 20.59 -2.95
N VAL A 56 -0.12 19.41 -3.00
CA VAL A 56 0.09 18.53 -1.85
C VAL A 56 1.57 18.22 -1.68
N GLN A 57 2.03 18.17 -0.43
CA GLN A 57 3.35 17.66 -0.08
C GLN A 57 3.26 16.17 0.27
N ALA A 58 4.39 15.46 0.16
CA ALA A 58 4.46 14.08 0.64
C ALA A 58 4.07 14.05 2.13
N GLY A 59 3.10 13.19 2.47
CA GLY A 59 2.52 13.11 3.81
C GLY A 59 1.33 14.04 4.05
N ALA A 60 0.95 14.92 3.12
CA ALA A 60 -0.25 15.74 3.24
C ALA A 60 -1.51 14.86 3.17
N PRO A 61 -2.56 15.15 3.95
CA PRO A 61 -3.79 14.35 3.95
C PRO A 61 -4.59 14.52 2.64
N LEU A 62 -5.04 13.41 2.06
CA LEU A 62 -5.87 13.35 0.85
C LEU A 62 -7.34 13.10 1.20
N PHE A 63 -7.59 12.15 2.10
CA PHE A 63 -8.92 11.84 2.64
C PHE A 63 -8.80 11.27 4.05
N HIS A 64 -9.94 11.23 4.75
CA HIS A 64 -10.08 10.53 6.02
C HIS A 64 -11.28 9.59 5.96
N ASP A 65 -11.37 8.68 6.92
CA ASP A 65 -12.61 7.92 7.12
C ASP A 65 -13.65 8.80 7.80
N LYS A 66 -14.88 8.82 7.27
CA LYS A 66 -15.98 9.62 7.80
C LYS A 66 -16.31 9.26 9.25
N ASP A 67 -16.22 7.98 9.60
CA ASP A 67 -16.57 7.49 10.94
C ASP A 67 -15.40 7.65 11.93
N HIS A 68 -14.17 7.73 11.41
CA HIS A 68 -12.92 7.97 12.15
C HIS A 68 -12.13 9.16 11.59
N PRO A 69 -12.53 10.41 11.88
CA PRO A 69 -11.91 11.62 11.33
C PRO A 69 -10.44 11.84 11.70
N GLU A 70 -9.95 11.15 12.73
CA GLU A 70 -8.54 11.12 13.15
C GLU A 70 -7.65 10.27 12.22
N LEU A 71 -8.25 9.39 11.41
CA LEU A 71 -7.53 8.50 10.50
C LEU A 71 -7.38 9.15 9.12
N PHE A 72 -6.18 9.66 8.85
CA PHE A 72 -5.84 10.29 7.58
C PHE A 72 -5.08 9.35 6.64
N PHE A 73 -5.44 9.41 5.37
CA PHE A 73 -4.73 8.79 4.26
C PHE A 73 -3.98 9.88 3.51
N THR A 74 -2.68 9.71 3.35
CA THR A 74 -1.77 10.79 2.94
C THR A 74 -1.18 10.59 1.56
N ALA A 75 -0.70 11.68 0.96
CA ALA A 75 -0.07 11.69 -0.33
C ALA A 75 1.29 10.98 -0.28
N PRO A 76 1.55 9.98 -1.15
CA PRO A 76 2.83 9.27 -1.17
C PRO A 76 3.97 10.12 -1.75
N VAL A 77 3.63 11.14 -2.55
CA VAL A 77 4.58 12.05 -3.21
C VAL A 77 4.07 13.49 -3.11
N SER A 78 4.94 14.45 -3.38
CA SER A 78 4.54 15.86 -3.54
C SER A 78 4.13 16.13 -4.98
N GLY A 79 3.14 16.98 -5.20
CA GLY A 79 2.63 17.31 -6.54
C GLY A 79 1.30 18.03 -6.50
N GLU A 80 0.54 17.90 -7.57
CA GLU A 80 -0.82 18.43 -7.74
C GLU A 80 -1.82 17.27 -7.79
N VAL A 81 -2.98 17.44 -7.14
CA VAL A 81 -4.08 16.45 -7.09
C VAL A 81 -4.94 16.50 -8.34
#